data_AF-A0A414G0D1-F1
#
_entry.id   AF-A0A414G0D1-F1
#
_cell.length_a   1.000
_cell.length_b   1.000
_cell.length_c   1.000
_cell.angle_alpha   90.00
_cell.angle_beta   90.00
_cell.angle_gamma   90.00
#
_symmetry.space_group_name_H-M   'P 1'
#
loop_
_entity.id
_entity.type
_entity.pdbx_description
1 polymer ?
#
loop_
_entity_poly.entity_id
_entity_poly.type
_entity_poly.pdbx_seq_one_letter_code
_entity_poly.pdbx_strand_id
1 'polypeptide(L)'
;MSIKTKRSAGSIDLTRRGAIALAAAGILAITCPDNVYAVTVQNAAPNSNWNSGKTAQELWDAAILEATAADEPIIEGKTCRQTEIIPYSSVSARATANISVMGQPDVVSAIAVYDTSTDALGNKIVTTLHDTWLTLTAGSVINSTYSYTRIDGGRTLAINYTASFKSYLGFTQSYTLYAEFYYNGKGNLRVS
;
A
#
# COMPACT_ATOMS: atom_id res chain seq x y z
N MET A 1 -17.14 -27.79 -56.12
CA MET A 1 -16.61 -28.39 -54.87
C MET A 1 -15.12 -28.63 -55.07
N SER A 2 -14.29 -28.10 -54.16
CA SER A 2 -12.87 -28.41 -53.86
C SER A 2 -11.96 -27.19 -53.89
N ILE A 3 -11.62 -26.75 -52.68
CA ILE A 3 -10.66 -25.71 -52.32
C ILE A 3 -9.27 -26.34 -52.30
N LYS A 4 -8.26 -25.70 -52.90
CA LYS A 4 -6.85 -25.87 -52.49
C LYS A 4 -6.10 -24.55 -52.47
N THR A 5 -5.75 -24.16 -51.26
CA THR A 5 -4.98 -23.03 -50.77
C THR A 5 -3.54 -23.02 -51.32
N LYS A 6 -3.05 -21.87 -51.77
CA LYS A 6 -1.60 -21.57 -51.87
C LYS A 6 -1.26 -20.42 -50.92
N ARG A 7 -0.44 -20.70 -49.90
CA ARG A 7 0.31 -19.71 -49.11
C ARG A 7 1.76 -19.73 -49.59
N SER A 8 2.38 -18.56 -49.79
CA SER A 8 3.81 -18.26 -49.53
C SER A 8 4.06 -16.80 -49.93
N ALA A 9 4.13 -15.87 -48.97
CA ALA A 9 5.36 -15.33 -48.36
C ALA A 9 5.89 -14.08 -49.11
N GLY A 10 5.25 -12.94 -48.85
CA GLY A 10 5.88 -11.63 -49.01
C GLY A 10 6.63 -11.31 -47.71
N SER A 11 7.96 -11.34 -47.76
CA SER A 11 8.86 -10.99 -46.66
C SER A 11 8.79 -9.49 -46.38
N ILE A 12 8.23 -9.12 -45.22
CA ILE A 12 8.39 -7.76 -44.68
C ILE A 12 9.76 -7.72 -44.01
N ASP A 13 10.74 -7.15 -44.71
CA ASP A 13 12.07 -6.84 -44.20
C ASP A 13 11.98 -5.65 -43.23
N LEU A 14 11.56 -5.92 -42.00
CA LEU A 14 11.67 -4.99 -40.88
C LEU A 14 13.09 -5.12 -40.32
N THR A 15 13.96 -4.23 -40.77
CA THR A 15 15.31 -4.03 -40.26
C THR A 15 15.27 -3.99 -38.73
N ARG A 16 16.06 -4.87 -38.08
CA ARG A 16 16.18 -5.06 -36.62
C ARG A 16 16.42 -3.80 -35.78
N ARG A 17 16.56 -2.62 -36.40
CA ARG A 17 16.72 -1.32 -35.75
C ARG A 17 15.41 -0.53 -35.60
N GLY A 18 14.33 -0.88 -36.31
CA GLY A 18 13.01 -0.24 -36.14
C GLY A 18 12.19 -0.80 -34.98
N ALA A 19 12.40 -2.07 -34.61
CA ALA A 19 11.66 -2.74 -33.54
C ALA A 19 12.07 -2.28 -32.12
N ILE A 20 13.23 -1.62 -31.97
CA ILE A 20 13.71 -1.15 -30.66
C ILE A 20 13.16 0.24 -30.33
N ALA A 21 12.76 1.03 -31.33
CA ALA A 21 12.16 2.36 -31.09
C ALA A 21 10.69 2.29 -30.65
N LEU A 22 9.98 1.18 -30.90
CA LEU A 22 8.60 0.97 -30.46
C LEU A 22 8.47 0.16 -29.15
N ALA A 23 9.59 -0.24 -28.55
CA ALA A 23 9.63 -0.86 -27.23
C ALA A 23 9.70 0.18 -26.09
N ALA A 24 9.89 1.46 -26.41
CA ALA A 24 10.02 2.56 -25.44
C ALA A 24 8.69 3.25 -25.07
N ALA A 25 7.57 2.86 -25.69
CA ALA A 25 6.25 3.48 -25.48
C ALA A 25 5.21 2.50 -24.89
N GLY A 26 5.64 1.31 -24.45
CA GLY A 26 4.78 0.30 -23.84
C GLY A 26 5.08 0.15 -22.36
N ILE A 27 4.83 1.20 -21.57
CA ILE A 27 4.63 1.06 -20.13
C ILE A 27 3.33 0.25 -19.96
N LEU A 28 3.43 -1.07 -20.11
CA LEU A 28 2.62 -2.00 -19.36
C LEU A 28 3.33 -2.04 -18.00
N ALA A 29 3.04 -1.15 -17.05
CA ALA A 29 1.90 -1.38 -16.17
C ALA A 29 1.68 -2.88 -16.01
N ILE A 30 2.68 -3.56 -15.44
CA ILE A 30 2.42 -4.76 -14.65
C ILE A 30 1.65 -4.24 -13.44
N THR A 31 0.36 -3.94 -13.67
CA THR A 31 -0.62 -3.86 -12.62
C THR A 31 -0.52 -5.21 -11.92
N CYS A 32 -0.05 -5.21 -10.67
CA CYS A 32 -0.43 -6.27 -9.75
C CYS A 32 -1.93 -6.52 -9.97
N PRO A 33 -2.35 -7.78 -10.14
CA PRO A 33 -3.76 -8.07 -10.37
C PRO A 33 -4.58 -7.40 -9.25
N ASP A 34 -5.40 -6.40 -9.61
CA ASP A 34 -6.33 -5.68 -8.73
C ASP A 34 -7.48 -6.59 -8.22
N ASN A 35 -7.28 -7.90 -8.24
CA ASN A 35 -8.31 -8.91 -8.06
C ASN A 35 -7.88 -9.96 -7.05
N VAL A 36 -7.65 -9.52 -5.82
CA VAL A 36 -8.01 -10.27 -4.61
C VAL A 36 -8.58 -9.26 -3.58
N TYR A 37 -9.82 -8.84 -3.81
CA TYR A 37 -10.76 -8.27 -2.81
C TYR A 37 -10.45 -6.92 -2.13
N ALA A 38 -9.74 -5.99 -2.76
CA ALA A 38 -9.73 -4.60 -2.27
C ALA A 38 -10.98 -3.84 -2.76
N VAL A 39 -12.10 -3.99 -2.05
CA VAL A 39 -13.25 -3.09 -2.24
C VAL A 39 -12.79 -1.70 -1.81
N THR A 40 -12.55 -0.82 -2.79
CA THR A 40 -12.24 0.58 -2.53
C THR A 40 -13.53 1.27 -2.07
N VAL A 41 -13.81 1.25 -0.76
CA VAL A 41 -14.99 1.91 -0.19
C VAL A 41 -14.66 3.38 0.09
N GLN A 42 -15.19 4.29 -0.73
CA GLN A 42 -15.00 5.74 -0.57
C GLN A 42 -15.94 6.34 0.52
N ASN A 43 -15.89 5.88 1.77
CA ASN A 43 -16.70 6.42 2.89
C ASN A 43 -15.93 7.44 3.74
N ALA A 44 -16.42 8.66 4.01
CA ALA A 44 -15.73 9.69 4.83
C ALA A 44 -14.98 9.12 6.06
N ALA A 45 -13.74 9.58 6.31
CA ALA A 45 -12.96 9.13 7.48
C ALA A 45 -13.73 9.51 8.75
N PRO A 46 -13.96 8.56 9.68
CA PRO A 46 -14.83 8.77 10.84
C PRO A 46 -14.24 9.74 11.86
N ASN A 47 -12.92 9.92 11.90
CA ASN A 47 -12.26 11.04 12.55
C ASN A 47 -11.42 11.79 11.49
N SER A 48 -11.36 13.11 11.57
CA SER A 48 -10.59 13.96 10.64
C SER A 48 -9.54 14.80 11.36
N ASN A 49 -9.26 14.48 12.63
CA ASN A 49 -8.21 15.13 13.43
C ASN A 49 -6.80 14.65 13.04
N TRP A 50 -6.61 14.37 11.76
CA TRP A 50 -5.30 14.09 11.18
C TRP A 50 -4.45 15.34 11.32
N ASN A 51 -3.53 15.34 12.28
CA ASN A 51 -2.73 16.50 12.64
C ASN A 51 -1.77 16.86 11.49
N SER A 52 -2.19 17.81 10.64
CA SER A 52 -1.57 18.07 9.34
C SER A 52 -0.10 18.52 9.42
N GLY A 53 0.35 19.02 10.57
CA GLY A 53 1.70 19.52 10.82
C GLY A 53 2.64 18.61 11.62
N LYS A 54 2.19 17.42 12.06
CA LYS A 54 3.05 16.46 12.77
C LYS A 54 3.80 15.57 11.79
N THR A 55 5.04 15.21 12.16
CA THR A 55 5.84 14.18 11.50
C THR A 55 5.24 12.79 11.73
N ALA A 56 5.65 11.81 10.90
CA ALA A 56 5.20 10.42 11.05
C ALA A 56 5.55 9.87 12.45
N GLN A 57 6.73 10.21 12.98
CA GLN A 57 7.15 9.78 14.31
C GLN A 57 6.30 10.42 15.41
N GLU A 58 6.02 11.72 15.35
CA GLU A 58 5.17 12.39 16.36
C GLU A 58 3.73 11.87 16.37
N LEU A 59 3.21 11.42 15.22
CA LEU A 59 1.92 10.76 15.14
C LEU A 59 1.98 9.36 15.77
N TRP A 60 3.05 8.60 15.51
CA TRP A 60 3.26 7.29 16.12
C TRP A 60 3.42 7.37 17.65
N ASP A 61 4.19 8.33 18.15
CA ASP A 61 4.38 8.53 19.59
C ASP A 61 3.06 8.89 20.29
N ALA A 62 2.22 9.70 19.63
CA ALA A 62 0.88 10.01 20.12
C ALA A 62 -0.03 8.77 20.11
N ALA A 63 0.04 7.94 19.06
CA ALA A 63 -0.71 6.69 18.97
C ALA A 63 -0.30 5.69 20.06
N ILE A 64 0.99 5.58 20.37
CA ILE A 64 1.49 4.75 21.49
C ILE A 64 0.91 5.24 22.81
N LEU A 65 0.94 6.55 23.05
CA LEU A 65 0.44 7.12 24.30
C LEU A 65 -1.05 6.85 24.48
N GLU A 66 -1.84 6.98 23.40
CA GLU A 66 -3.26 6.66 23.41
C GLU A 66 -3.53 5.17 23.61
N ALA A 67 -2.84 4.30 22.86
CA ALA A 67 -2.96 2.86 23.00
C ALA A 67 -2.60 2.38 24.41
N THR A 68 -1.55 2.95 25.00
CA THR A 68 -1.15 2.66 26.39
C THR A 68 -2.23 3.07 27.38
N ALA A 69 -2.86 4.23 27.19
CA ALA A 69 -3.97 4.69 28.03
C ALA A 69 -5.23 3.83 27.88
N ALA A 70 -5.43 3.23 26.71
CA ALA A 70 -6.56 2.36 26.38
C ALA A 70 -6.29 0.87 26.65
N ASP A 71 -5.11 0.50 27.15
CA ASP A 71 -4.65 -0.89 27.32
C ASP A 71 -4.70 -1.72 26.03
N GLU A 72 -4.45 -1.07 24.88
CA GLU A 72 -4.38 -1.72 23.57
C GLU A 72 -2.96 -2.26 23.31
N PRO A 73 -2.80 -3.44 22.69
CA PRO A 73 -1.50 -4.01 22.45
C PRO A 73 -0.72 -3.20 21.41
N ILE A 74 0.57 -3.00 21.68
CA ILE A 74 1.54 -2.40 20.77
C ILE A 74 2.42 -3.53 20.26
N ILE A 75 2.35 -3.81 18.96
CA ILE A 75 3.11 -4.87 18.30
C ILE A 75 4.24 -4.22 17.51
N GLU A 76 5.48 -4.55 17.85
CA GLU A 76 6.65 -3.88 17.27
C GLU A 76 7.51 -4.77 16.37
N GLY A 77 8.21 -4.12 15.43
CA GLY A 77 9.35 -4.71 14.72
C GLY A 77 9.01 -5.88 13.79
N LYS A 78 7.76 -5.93 13.29
CA LYS A 78 7.37 -6.92 12.29
C LYS A 78 7.96 -6.57 10.94
N THR A 79 8.22 -7.58 10.11
CA THR A 79 8.67 -7.39 8.73
C THR A 79 7.46 -7.47 7.82
N CYS A 80 7.31 -6.52 6.89
CA CYS A 80 6.24 -6.60 5.90
C CYS A 80 6.42 -7.88 5.07
N ARG A 81 5.37 -8.70 5.01
CA ARG A 81 5.31 -9.87 4.13
C ARG A 81 4.35 -9.56 2.99
N GLN A 82 4.48 -10.28 1.88
CA GLN A 82 3.61 -10.12 0.70
C GLN A 82 2.83 -11.41 0.40
N THR A 83 2.89 -12.39 1.31
CA THR A 83 2.48 -13.77 1.05
C THR A 83 1.61 -14.37 2.14
N GLU A 84 1.02 -13.56 3.04
CA GLU A 84 0.08 -14.10 4.02
C GLU A 84 -1.24 -14.49 3.35
N ILE A 85 -1.84 -15.60 3.81
CA ILE A 85 -3.14 -16.05 3.30
C ILE A 85 -4.19 -15.11 3.87
N ILE A 86 -4.64 -14.15 3.06
CA ILE A 86 -5.66 -13.17 3.43
C ILE A 86 -7.03 -13.87 3.58
N PRO A 87 -7.68 -13.80 4.74
CA PRO A 87 -9.03 -14.34 4.92
C PRO A 87 -10.06 -13.58 4.07
N TYR A 88 -11.03 -14.29 3.50
CA TYR A 88 -12.11 -13.73 2.67
C TYR A 88 -12.98 -12.66 3.37
N SER A 89 -13.01 -12.64 4.72
CA SER A 89 -13.76 -11.67 5.53
C SER A 89 -13.03 -10.35 5.79
N SER A 90 -11.80 -10.21 5.33
CA SER A 90 -10.94 -9.07 5.67
C SER A 90 -11.31 -7.82 4.87
N VAL A 91 -11.12 -6.66 5.49
CA VAL A 91 -11.11 -5.37 4.83
C VAL A 91 -9.70 -5.09 4.34
N SER A 92 -9.55 -4.73 3.06
CA SER A 92 -8.30 -4.20 2.52
C SER A 92 -8.43 -2.68 2.37
N ALA A 93 -7.53 -1.96 3.02
CA ALA A 93 -7.47 -0.50 3.00
C ALA A 93 -6.16 -0.05 2.35
N ARG A 94 -6.24 1.06 1.62
CA ARG A 94 -5.08 1.69 0.96
C ARG A 94 -5.01 3.17 1.34
N ALA A 95 -3.82 3.61 1.73
CA ALA A 95 -3.49 5.00 1.96
C ALA A 95 -2.30 5.38 1.08
N THR A 96 -2.32 6.58 0.47
CA THR A 96 -1.28 7.00 -0.47
C THR A 96 -0.68 8.34 -0.08
N ALA A 97 0.59 8.53 -0.40
CA ALA A 97 1.30 9.78 -0.18
C ALA A 97 2.35 10.00 -1.29
N ASN A 98 2.60 11.27 -1.61
CA ASN A 98 3.68 11.65 -2.52
C ASN A 98 5.01 11.66 -1.77
N ILE A 99 6.06 11.16 -2.42
CA ILE A 99 7.43 11.14 -1.90
C ILE A 99 8.41 11.56 -2.99
N SER A 100 9.67 11.77 -2.63
CA SER A 100 10.72 12.09 -3.59
C SER A 100 12.03 11.37 -3.27
N VAL A 101 12.32 10.28 -3.98
CA VAL A 101 13.55 9.52 -3.77
C VAL A 101 14.70 10.25 -4.46
N MET A 102 15.53 10.96 -3.70
CA MET A 102 16.66 11.76 -4.21
C MET A 102 16.25 12.75 -5.33
N GLY A 103 15.12 13.44 -5.16
CA GLY A 103 14.60 14.41 -6.12
C GLY A 103 13.73 13.82 -7.24
N GLN A 104 13.58 12.49 -7.31
CA GLN A 104 12.67 11.83 -8.24
C GLN A 104 11.29 11.66 -7.58
N PRO A 105 10.22 12.29 -8.11
CA PRO A 105 8.88 12.16 -7.54
C PRO A 105 8.36 10.73 -7.72
N ASP A 106 7.73 10.19 -6.68
CA ASP A 106 7.02 8.91 -6.70
C ASP A 106 5.81 8.96 -5.75
N VAL A 107 4.94 7.96 -5.83
CA VAL A 107 3.80 7.80 -4.93
C VAL A 107 3.95 6.48 -4.20
N VAL A 108 3.98 6.56 -2.88
CA VAL A 108 3.96 5.39 -2.00
C VAL A 108 2.52 5.07 -1.61
N SER A 109 2.19 3.79 -1.64
CA SER A 109 0.93 3.26 -1.12
C SER A 109 1.20 2.34 0.05
N ALA A 110 0.59 2.62 1.19
CA ALA A 110 0.48 1.69 2.30
C ALA A 110 -0.80 0.90 2.18
N ILE A 111 -0.72 -0.43 2.28
CA ILE A 111 -1.86 -1.33 2.19
C ILE A 111 -1.90 -2.15 3.48
N ALA A 112 -3.08 -2.25 4.09
CA ALA A 112 -3.32 -3.08 5.26
C ALA A 112 -4.56 -3.95 5.03
N VAL A 113 -4.50 -5.18 5.54
CA VAL A 113 -5.57 -6.16 5.45
C VAL A 113 -5.91 -6.61 6.86
N TYR A 114 -7.12 -6.31 7.31
CA TYR A 114 -7.53 -6.54 8.69
C TYR A 114 -9.00 -6.93 8.80
N ASP A 115 -9.33 -7.61 9.89
CA ASP A 115 -10.71 -7.88 10.26
C ASP A 115 -11.37 -6.69 10.94
N THR A 116 -12.69 -6.61 10.82
CA THR A 116 -13.51 -5.66 11.57
C THR A 116 -14.60 -6.39 12.32
N SER A 117 -14.99 -5.87 13.47
CA SER A 117 -16.08 -6.41 14.28
C SER A 117 -16.95 -5.29 14.83
N THR A 118 -17.92 -5.66 15.65
CA THR A 118 -18.75 -4.70 16.39
C THR A 118 -18.50 -4.94 17.88
N ASP A 119 -18.15 -3.89 18.61
CA ASP A 119 -17.92 -3.96 20.06
C ASP A 119 -19.24 -4.17 20.84
N ALA A 120 -19.14 -4.32 22.16
CA ALA A 120 -20.28 -4.49 23.05
C ALA A 120 -21.24 -3.27 23.08
N LEU A 121 -20.80 -2.13 22.58
CA LEU A 121 -21.55 -0.87 22.53
C LEU A 121 -22.16 -0.61 21.14
N GLY A 122 -21.95 -1.51 20.17
CA GLY A 122 -22.47 -1.37 18.81
C GLY A 122 -21.56 -0.60 17.85
N ASN A 123 -20.35 -0.22 18.25
CA ASN A 123 -19.40 0.48 17.40
C ASN A 123 -18.60 -0.47 16.52
N LYS A 124 -18.33 -0.07 15.28
CA LYS A 124 -17.43 -0.81 14.39
C LYS A 124 -15.97 -0.56 14.77
N ILE A 125 -15.23 -1.65 14.96
CA ILE A 125 -13.83 -1.65 15.36
C ILE A 125 -12.98 -2.51 14.42
N VAL A 126 -11.68 -2.21 14.35
CA VAL A 126 -10.64 -3.04 13.76
C VAL A 126 -10.15 -4.03 14.81
N THR A 127 -10.02 -5.31 14.44
CA THR A 127 -9.62 -6.37 15.37
C THR A 127 -8.22 -6.89 15.08
N THR A 128 -8.06 -7.65 14.00
CA THR A 128 -6.84 -8.39 13.70
C THR A 128 -6.24 -7.85 12.41
N LEU A 129 -4.99 -7.39 12.47
CA LEU A 129 -4.19 -7.13 11.28
C LEU A 129 -3.62 -8.45 10.78
N HIS A 130 -3.97 -8.83 9.55
CA HIS A 130 -3.46 -10.03 8.88
C HIS A 130 -2.16 -9.73 8.16
N ASP A 131 -2.15 -8.72 7.30
CA ASP A 131 -0.95 -8.38 6.55
C ASP A 131 -0.89 -6.88 6.23
N THR A 132 0.31 -6.39 6.01
CA THR A 132 0.54 -5.03 5.56
C THR A 132 1.83 -4.90 4.77
N TRP A 133 1.78 -4.09 3.72
CA TRP A 133 2.92 -3.86 2.86
C TRP A 133 2.88 -2.45 2.24
N LEU A 134 4.04 -2.06 1.72
CA LEU A 134 4.22 -0.81 0.99
C LEU A 134 4.45 -1.12 -0.49
N THR A 135 3.97 -0.25 -1.37
CA THR A 135 4.29 -0.26 -2.80
C THR A 135 4.65 1.14 -3.28
N LEU A 136 5.42 1.22 -4.36
CA LEU A 136 5.70 2.46 -5.09
C LEU A 136 5.11 2.36 -6.50
N THR A 137 4.86 3.49 -7.13
CA THR A 137 4.31 3.53 -8.49
C THR A 137 5.39 3.26 -9.54
N ALA A 138 6.56 3.89 -9.39
CA ALA A 138 7.68 3.72 -10.32
C ALA A 138 8.87 2.97 -9.70
N GLY A 139 9.11 3.17 -8.41
CA GLY A 139 10.18 2.52 -7.66
C GLY A 139 9.83 1.16 -7.08
N SER A 140 10.66 0.69 -6.15
CA SER A 140 10.43 -0.52 -5.39
C SER A 140 10.80 -0.36 -3.92
N VAL A 141 10.16 -1.17 -3.06
CA VAL A 141 10.51 -1.26 -1.64
C VAL A 141 11.64 -2.28 -1.49
N ILE A 142 12.76 -1.85 -0.91
CA ILE A 142 13.94 -2.71 -0.68
C ILE A 142 13.74 -3.51 0.60
N ASN A 143 13.39 -2.81 1.67
CA ASN A 143 13.08 -3.38 2.97
C ASN A 143 12.00 -2.53 3.63
N SER A 144 11.21 -3.17 4.48
CA SER A 144 10.26 -2.47 5.33
C SER A 144 9.98 -3.27 6.59
N THR A 145 10.02 -2.57 7.72
CA THR A 145 9.51 -3.05 9.00
C THR A 145 8.35 -2.19 9.42
N TYR A 146 7.50 -2.73 10.28
CA TYR A 146 6.37 -2.01 10.83
C TYR A 146 6.12 -2.36 12.29
N SER A 147 5.58 -1.38 12.99
CA SER A 147 4.94 -1.53 14.29
C SER A 147 3.49 -1.09 14.15
N TYR A 148 2.57 -1.71 14.86
CA TYR A 148 1.17 -1.33 14.81
C TYR A 148 0.51 -1.40 16.18
N THR A 149 -0.53 -0.59 16.33
CA THR A 149 -1.43 -0.62 17.49
C THR A 149 -2.82 -0.17 17.05
N ARG A 150 -3.77 -0.27 17.97
CA ARG A 150 -5.16 0.15 17.77
C ARG A 150 -5.42 1.37 18.65
N ILE A 151 -6.03 2.41 18.05
CA ILE A 151 -6.37 3.68 18.72
C ILE A 151 -7.87 3.97 18.54
N ASP A 152 -8.36 5.06 19.13
CA ASP A 152 -9.76 5.47 19.15
C ASP A 152 -10.69 4.36 19.70
N GLY A 153 -10.25 3.62 20.72
CA GLY A 153 -10.99 2.48 21.26
C GLY A 153 -11.15 1.33 20.26
N GLY A 154 -10.14 1.11 19.41
CA GLY A 154 -10.12 0.05 18.41
C GLY A 154 -10.70 0.44 17.06
N ARG A 155 -11.16 1.66 16.86
CA ARG A 155 -11.82 2.09 15.60
C ARG A 155 -10.82 2.39 14.48
N THR A 156 -9.57 2.65 14.85
CA THR A 156 -8.48 3.01 13.95
C THR A 156 -7.28 2.12 14.20
N LEU A 157 -6.72 1.57 13.14
CA LEU A 157 -5.45 0.85 13.14
C LEU A 157 -4.34 1.83 12.78
N ALA A 158 -3.43 2.06 13.71
CA ALA A 158 -2.25 2.89 13.52
C ALA A 158 -1.06 2.00 13.20
N ILE A 159 -0.35 2.30 12.11
CA ILE A 159 0.83 1.55 11.68
C ILE A 159 1.97 2.52 11.40
N ASN A 160 3.10 2.33 12.05
CA ASN A 160 4.35 3.02 11.74
C ASN A 160 5.28 2.10 10.96
N TYR A 161 5.77 2.56 9.82
CA TYR A 161 6.68 1.84 8.95
C TYR A 161 8.04 2.53 8.94
N THR A 162 9.08 1.71 8.92
CA THR A 162 10.43 2.14 8.56
C THR A 162 10.81 1.40 7.29
N ALA A 163 11.00 2.12 6.19
CA ALA A 163 11.20 1.52 4.89
C ALA A 163 12.29 2.20 4.08
N SER A 164 12.99 1.43 3.24
CA SER A 164 13.92 1.95 2.25
C SER A 164 13.38 1.73 0.85
N PHE A 165 13.30 2.80 0.07
CA PHE A 165 12.78 2.80 -1.28
C PHE A 165 13.89 2.98 -2.30
N LYS A 166 13.75 2.30 -3.44
CA LYS A 166 14.62 2.44 -4.60
C LYS A 166 13.83 3.10 -5.73
N SER A 167 14.34 4.20 -6.26
CA SER A 167 13.80 4.80 -7.49
C SER A 167 14.08 3.92 -8.71
N TYR A 168 13.36 4.15 -9.81
CA TYR A 168 13.61 3.48 -11.09
C TYR A 168 15.02 3.76 -11.66
N LEU A 169 15.67 4.85 -11.25
CA LEU A 169 17.06 5.20 -11.59
C LEU A 169 18.11 4.53 -10.67
N GLY A 170 17.66 3.80 -9.65
CA GLY A 170 18.53 3.03 -8.76
C GLY A 170 18.98 3.75 -7.50
N PHE A 171 18.58 5.00 -7.27
CA PHE A 171 18.83 5.70 -6.00
C PHE A 171 17.99 5.13 -4.87
N THR A 172 18.57 5.06 -3.68
CA THR A 172 17.92 4.55 -2.48
C THR A 172 17.77 5.66 -1.43
N GLN A 173 16.62 5.70 -0.76
CA GLN A 173 16.38 6.58 0.37
C GLN A 173 15.45 5.91 1.40
N SER A 174 15.72 6.14 2.68
CA SER A 174 14.90 5.62 3.78
C SER A 174 13.90 6.66 4.27
N TYR A 175 12.75 6.18 4.72
CA TYR A 175 11.61 6.97 5.16
C TYR A 175 10.98 6.36 6.41
N THR A 176 10.38 7.22 7.22
CA THR A 176 9.44 6.82 8.26
C THR A 176 8.04 7.20 7.80
N LEU A 177 7.12 6.24 7.83
CA LEU A 177 5.75 6.44 7.38
C LEU A 177 4.78 6.09 8.50
N TYR A 178 3.76 6.91 8.69
CA TYR A 178 2.69 6.62 9.63
C TYR A 178 1.37 6.54 8.87
N ALA A 179 0.68 5.40 9.00
CA ALA A 179 -0.62 5.16 8.39
C ALA A 179 -1.69 4.96 9.45
N GLU A 180 -2.86 5.54 9.21
CA GLU A 180 -4.09 5.21 9.94
C GLU A 180 -5.03 4.51 8.98
N PHE A 181 -5.62 3.40 9.40
CA PHE A 181 -6.66 2.68 8.67
C PHE A 181 -7.92 2.53 9.52
N TYR A 182 -9.06 2.87 8.96
CA TYR A 182 -10.33 2.88 9.68
C TYR A 182 -11.16 1.63 9.35
N TYR A 183 -12.08 1.25 10.22
CA TYR A 183 -12.99 0.10 10.01
C TYR A 183 -13.76 0.12 8.66
N ASN A 184 -13.87 1.28 8.00
CA ASN A 184 -14.57 1.44 6.72
C ASN A 184 -13.68 1.26 5.48
N GLY A 185 -12.42 0.87 5.65
CA GLY A 185 -11.47 0.63 4.54
C GLY A 185 -10.73 1.88 4.05
N LYS A 186 -10.93 3.06 4.67
CA LYS A 186 -10.12 4.23 4.39
C LYS A 186 -8.80 4.20 5.14
N GLY A 187 -7.82 4.93 4.62
CA GLY A 187 -6.66 5.29 5.40
C GLY A 187 -6.02 6.62 5.02
N ASN A 188 -5.20 7.12 5.94
CA ASN A 188 -4.37 8.30 5.79
C ASN A 188 -2.91 7.88 5.89
N LEU A 189 -2.02 8.57 5.16
CA LEU A 189 -0.59 8.27 5.16
C LEU A 189 0.22 9.56 5.34
N ARG A 190 1.12 9.56 6.32
CA ARG A 190 2.13 10.59 6.54
C ARG A 190 3.48 9.99 6.21
N VAL A 191 4.32 10.76 5.52
CA VAL A 191 5.72 10.42 5.26
C VAL A 191 6.63 11.47 5.87
N SER A 192 7.76 11.04 6.40
CA SER A 192 8.83 11.88 6.95
C SER A 192 10.19 11.35 6.51
#